data_AF-A0A528WX66-F1
#
_entry.id   AF-A0A528WX66-F1
#
_cell.length_a   1.000
_cell.length_b   1.000
_cell.length_c   1.000
_cell.angle_alpha   90.00
_cell.angle_beta   90.00
_cell.angle_gamma   90.00
#
_symmetry.space_group_name_H-M   'P 1'
#
loop_
_entity.id
_entity.type
_entity.pdbx_description
1 polymer ?
#
loop_
_entity_poly.entity_id
_entity_poly.type
_entity_poly.pdbx_seq_one_letter_code
_entity_poly.pdbx_strand_id
1 'polypeptide(L)' 'MKRHLSTYHGLSPDQYRAKWGLPGDYPMVAPNYAAQRSELAKSLGLGRKPSAPVKKSAAKRKV' A
#
# COMPACT_ATOMS: atom_id res chain seq x y z
N MET A 1 -11.06 -8.19 -1.40
CA MET A 1 -12.10 -7.78 -0.43
C MET A 1 -12.43 -6.29 -0.47
N LYS A 2 -11.50 -5.36 -0.22
CA LYS A 2 -11.82 -3.91 -0.19
C LYS A 2 -12.53 -3.42 -1.47
N ARG A 3 -12.03 -3.82 -2.64
CA ARG A 3 -12.67 -3.50 -3.93
C ARG A 3 -14.07 -4.10 -4.06
N HIS A 4 -14.28 -5.34 -3.60
CA HIS A 4 -15.57 -6.03 -3.63
C HIS A 4 -16.60 -5.36 -2.71
N LEU A 5 -16.18 -4.92 -1.52
CA LEU A 5 -17.02 -4.14 -0.60
C LEU A 5 -17.50 -2.84 -1.25
N SER A 6 -16.60 -2.12 -1.91
CA SER A 6 -16.96 -0.86 -2.57
C SER A 6 -17.79 -1.06 -3.83
N THR A 7 -17.52 -2.08 -4.65
CA THR A 7 -18.21 -2.28 -5.93
C THR A 7 -19.57 -2.97 -5.82
N TYR A 8 -19.71 -3.95 -4.90
CA TYR A 8 -20.95 -4.73 -4.78
C TYR A 8 -21.82 -4.29 -3.61
N HIS A 9 -21.20 -3.77 -2.55
CA HIS A 9 -21.92 -3.39 -1.35
C HIS A 9 -21.94 -1.88 -1.11
N GLY A 10 -21.21 -1.08 -1.90
CA GLY A 10 -21.10 0.37 -1.68
C GLY A 10 -20.49 0.74 -0.33
N LEU A 11 -19.86 -0.22 0.37
CA LEU A 11 -19.40 -0.04 1.74
C LEU A 11 -17.92 0.32 1.76
N SER A 12 -17.57 1.25 2.64
CA SER A 12 -16.19 1.45 3.03
C SER A 12 -15.73 0.31 3.95
N PRO A 13 -14.42 0.02 4.01
CA PRO A 13 -13.88 -0.94 4.97
C PRO A 13 -14.29 -0.66 6.42
N ASP A 14 -14.40 0.62 6.78
CA ASP A 14 -14.77 1.04 8.14
C ASP A 14 -16.24 0.82 8.43
N GLN A 15 -17.12 1.08 7.44
CA GLN A 15 -18.53 0.76 7.56
C GLN A 15 -18.78 -0.75 7.67
N TYR A 16 -18.01 -1.57 6.94
CA TYR A 16 -18.08 -3.02 7.08
C TYR A 16 -17.65 -3.49 8.47
N ARG A 17 -16.59 -2.90 9.04
CA ARG A 17 -16.17 -3.17 10.43
C ARG A 17 -17.25 -2.78 11.43
N ALA A 18 -17.80 -1.58 11.29
CA ALA A 18 -18.84 -1.08 12.19
C ALA A 18 -20.11 -1.95 12.12
N LYS A 19 -20.50 -2.38 10.92
CA LYS A 19 -21.67 -3.22 10.71
C LYS A 19 -21.57 -4.54 11.47
N TRP A 20 -20.40 -5.18 11.43
CA TRP A 20 -20.14 -6.50 12.02
C TRP A 20 -19.34 -6.47 13.33
N GLY A 21 -19.12 -5.29 13.92
CA GLY A 21 -18.42 -5.15 15.20
C GLY A 21 -16.96 -5.59 15.19
N LEU A 22 -16.24 -5.49 14.05
CA LEU A 22 -14.85 -5.93 13.97
C LEU A 22 -13.88 -4.87 14.53
N PRO A 23 -12.76 -5.29 15.13
CA PRO A 23 -11.68 -4.39 15.53
C PRO A 23 -11.15 -3.55 14.36
N GLY A 24 -10.69 -2.32 14.64
CA GLY A 24 -10.12 -1.43 13.62
C GLY A 24 -8.92 -2.03 12.89
N ASP A 25 -8.12 -2.84 13.60
CA ASP A 25 -6.95 -3.54 13.08
C ASP A 25 -7.28 -4.84 12.34
N TYR A 26 -8.57 -5.13 12.12
CA TYR A 26 -8.94 -6.35 11.43
C TYR A 26 -8.50 -6.31 9.96
N PRO A 27 -7.72 -7.30 9.50
CA PRO A 27 -7.24 -7.36 8.13
C PRO A 27 -8.40 -7.73 7.20
N MET A 28 -8.78 -6.79 6.33
CA MET A 28 -9.81 -7.01 5.30
C MET A 28 -9.38 -7.99 4.22
N VAL A 29 -8.10 -8.34 4.16
CA VAL A 29 -7.53 -9.26 3.17
C VAL A 29 -6.71 -10.28 3.94
N ALA A 30 -6.78 -11.54 3.55
CA ALA A 30 -6.03 -12.61 4.19
C ALA A 30 -4.53 -12.25 4.28
N PRO A 31 -3.87 -12.41 5.44
CA PRO A 31 -2.46 -12.07 5.62
C PRO A 31 -1.53 -12.77 4.61
N ASN A 32 -1.79 -14.05 4.33
CA ASN A 32 -1.02 -14.83 3.36
C ASN A 32 -1.15 -14.27 1.92
N TYR A 33 -2.36 -13.83 1.53
CA TYR A 33 -2.58 -13.22 0.22
C TYR A 33 -1.85 -11.86 0.10
N ALA A 34 -1.85 -11.07 1.18
CA ALA A 34 -1.10 -9.82 1.24
C ALA A 34 0.41 -10.04 1.11
N ALA A 35 0.96 -11.08 1.77
CA ALA A 35 2.37 -11.46 1.69
C ALA A 35 2.76 -11.86 0.26
N GLN A 36 2.03 -12.77 -0.37
CA GLN A 36 2.29 -13.21 -1.75
C GLN A 36 2.22 -12.04 -2.75
N ARG A 37 1.25 -11.13 -2.59
CA ARG A 37 1.17 -9.92 -3.43
C ARG A 37 2.34 -8.97 -3.20
N SER A 38 2.84 -8.86 -1.97
CA SER A 38 4.02 -8.04 -1.65
C SER A 38 5.28 -8.60 -2.30
N GLU A 39 5.49 -9.91 -2.25
CA GLU A 39 6.62 -10.59 -2.88
C GLU A 39 6.62 -10.41 -4.40
N LEU A 40 5.46 -10.61 -5.04
CA LEU A 40 5.29 -10.38 -6.47
C LEU A 40 5.55 -8.92 -6.83
N ALA A 41 5.07 -7.96 -6.03
CA ALA A 41 5.35 -6.55 -6.29
C ALA A 41 6.86 -6.25 -6.23
N LYS A 42 7.55 -6.79 -5.22
CA LYS A 42 9.00 -6.64 -5.06
C LYS A 42 9.78 -7.26 -6.23
N SER A 43 9.38 -8.45 -6.70
CA SER A 43 10.02 -9.11 -7.84
C SER A 43 9.84 -8.34 -9.15
N LEU A 44 8.67 -7.72 -9.34
CA LEU A 44 8.39 -6.81 -10.46
C LEU A 44 9.03 -5.42 -10.30
N GLY A 45 9.74 -5.15 -9.21
CA GLY A 45 10.36 -3.86 -8.93
C GLY A 45 9.39 -2.75 -8.51
N LEU A 46 8.14 -3.10 -8.23
CA LEU A 46 7.11 -2.22 -7.70
C LEU A 46 7.28 -2.06 -6.17
N GLY A 47 7.05 -0.85 -5.64
CA GLY A 47 7.23 -0.56 -4.21
C GLY A 47 8.64 -0.09 -3.82
N ARG A 48 9.53 0.11 -4.79
CA ARG A 48 10.75 0.90 -4.55
C ARG A 48 10.39 2.37 -4.41
N LYS A 49 10.70 2.95 -3.26
CA LYS A 49 10.65 4.39 -3.02
C LYS A 49 11.61 5.03 -4.05
N PRO A 50 11.17 5.96 -4.93
CA PRO A 50 12.08 6.61 -5.86
C PRO A 50 13.21 7.20 -5.02
N SER A 51 14.46 6.89 -5.39
CA SER A 51 15.63 7.45 -4.72
C SER A 51 15.40 8.95 -4.57
N ALA A 52 15.40 9.45 -3.34
CA ALA A 52 15.29 10.89 -3.09
C ALA A 52 16.25 11.61 -4.04
N PRO A 53 15.82 12.69 -4.72
CA PRO A 53 16.66 13.35 -5.70
C PRO A 53 17.96 13.71 -5.02
N VAL A 54 19.06 13.08 -5.44
CA VAL A 54 20.40 13.42 -4.99
C VAL A 54 20.55 14.89 -5.33
N LYS A 55 20.48 15.77 -4.32
CA LYS A 55 20.76 17.19 -4.50
C LYS A 55 22.16 17.24 -5.11
N LYS A 56 22.25 17.55 -6.42
CA LYS A 56 23.54 17.81 -7.08
C LYS A 56 24.20 18.91 -6.28
N SER A 57 25.19 18.56 -5.44
CA SER A 57 26.01 19.51 -4.73
C SER A 57 26.77 20.32 -5.76
N ALA A 58 26.33 21.56 -5.97
CA ALA A 58 27.08 22.57 -6.69
C ALA A 58 28.41 22.79 -5.95
N ALA A 59 29.52 22.30 -6.52
CA ALA A 59 30.84 22.53 -5.98
C ALA A 59 31.82 22.85 -7.12
N LYS A 60 32.01 24.17 -7.32
CA LYS A 60 33.22 24.87 -7.76
C LYS A 60 33.89 24.40 -9.06
N ARG A 61 33.59 25.12 -10.16
CA ARG A 61 34.61 25.49 -11.16
C ARG A 61 35.18 26.85 -10.77
N LYS A 62 36.40 26.84 -10.24
CA LYS A 62 37.30 28.01 -10.21
C LYS A 62 38.71 27.49 -10.40
N VAL A 63 39.31 27.85 -11.53
CA VAL A 63 40.69 28.29 -11.82
C VAL A 63 40.85 28.21 -13.34
#